data_AF-A0A6I6MWI3-F1
#
_entry.id   AF-A0A6I6MWI3-F1
#
_cell.length_a   1.000
_cell.length_b   1.000
_cell.length_c   1.000
_cell.angle_alpha   90.00
_cell.angle_beta   90.00
_cell.angle_gamma   90.00
#
_symmetry.space_group_name_H-M   'P 1'
#
loop_
_entity.id
_entity.type
_entity.pdbx_description
1 polymer ?
#
loop_
_entity_poly.entity_id
_entity_poly.type
_entity_poly.pdbx_seq_one_letter_code
_entity_poly.pdbx_strand_id
1 'polypeptide(L)'
;MRSPRGFTGALVLLLGVPATIAVGALGGSVEIAIHIALGVSFLLFASATFDFPLPRPITWIACAAIGLLGAIFLLQAISEGVRSPALHNLAFDILGQRLEKVLGYTFLVWCAAAVVMDSSGWRRVLGAVALAATFCAESYALYAASTGQQASEALKLIYLAVFVWLLIESARKREAKSPPA
;
A
#
# COMPACT_ATOMS: atom_id res chain seq x y z
N MET A 1 13.87 -7.00 -12.09
CA MET A 1 13.71 -7.92 -10.94
C MET A 1 12.28 -8.40 -10.88
N ARG A 2 12.08 -9.71 -10.83
CA ARG A 2 10.73 -10.25 -10.73
C ARG A 2 10.42 -10.48 -9.26
N SER A 3 9.42 -9.80 -8.73
CA SER A 3 8.83 -10.10 -7.42
C SER A 3 7.41 -10.65 -7.66
N PRO A 4 7.21 -11.98 -7.65
CA PRO A 4 5.88 -12.55 -7.75
C PRO A 4 4.97 -12.07 -6.63
N ARG A 5 5.52 -11.89 -5.41
CA ARG A 5 4.78 -11.43 -4.24
C ARG A 5 4.35 -9.98 -4.38
N GLY A 6 5.26 -9.10 -4.80
CA GLY A 6 4.96 -7.68 -5.04
C GLY A 6 3.99 -7.49 -6.20
N PHE A 7 4.12 -8.30 -7.25
CA PHE A 7 3.18 -8.31 -8.37
C PHE A 7 1.78 -8.72 -7.92
N THR A 8 1.67 -9.86 -7.21
CA THR A 8 0.37 -10.34 -6.70
C THR A 8 -0.23 -9.36 -5.70
N GLY A 9 0.56 -8.80 -4.79
CA GLY A 9 0.09 -7.79 -3.83
C GLY A 9 -0.46 -6.55 -4.51
N ALA A 10 0.26 -6.03 -5.52
CA ALA A 10 -0.22 -4.89 -6.31
C ALA A 10 -1.51 -5.22 -7.07
N LEU A 11 -1.57 -6.42 -7.66
CA LEU A 11 -2.73 -6.86 -8.41
C LEU A 11 -3.96 -7.03 -7.51
N VAL A 12 -3.82 -7.67 -6.34
CA VAL A 12 -4.91 -7.84 -5.37
C VAL A 12 -5.44 -6.48 -4.92
N LEU A 13 -4.56 -5.50 -4.66
CA LEU A 13 -5.00 -4.18 -4.24
C LEU A 13 -5.71 -3.41 -5.35
N LEU A 14 -5.17 -3.43 -6.57
CA LEU A 14 -5.78 -2.76 -7.73
C LEU A 14 -7.13 -3.37 -8.10
N LEU A 15 -7.25 -4.70 -8.03
CA LEU A 15 -8.51 -5.41 -8.24
C LEU A 15 -9.44 -5.32 -7.02
N GLY A 16 -8.92 -4.99 -5.84
CA GLY A 16 -9.68 -4.82 -4.61
C GLY A 16 -10.77 -3.77 -4.75
N VAL A 17 -10.47 -2.65 -5.42
CA VAL A 17 -11.45 -1.58 -5.66
C VAL A 17 -12.66 -2.09 -6.49
N PRO A 18 -12.50 -2.60 -7.73
CA PRO A 18 -13.65 -3.13 -8.47
C PRO A 18 -14.31 -4.33 -7.79
N ALA A 19 -13.54 -5.18 -7.10
CA ALA A 19 -14.12 -6.29 -6.33
C ALA A 19 -15.03 -5.80 -5.21
N THR A 20 -14.65 -4.76 -4.46
CA THR A 20 -15.48 -4.19 -3.39
C THR A 20 -16.76 -3.56 -3.92
N ILE A 21 -16.71 -2.91 -5.08
CA ILE A 21 -17.90 -2.40 -5.78
C ILE A 21 -18.83 -3.57 -6.15
N ALA A 22 -18.29 -4.65 -6.71
CA ALA A 22 -19.07 -5.84 -7.05
C ALA A 22 -19.70 -6.49 -5.80
N VAL A 23 -18.95 -6.62 -4.71
CA VAL A 23 -19.47 -7.13 -3.43
C VAL A 23 -20.62 -6.27 -2.92
N GLY A 24 -20.48 -4.94 -2.95
CA GLY A 24 -21.55 -4.02 -2.56
C GLY A 24 -22.79 -4.15 -3.44
N ALA A 25 -22.62 -4.28 -4.76
CA ALA A 25 -23.72 -4.48 -5.70
C ALA A 25 -24.48 -5.80 -5.47
N LEU A 26 -23.81 -6.81 -4.89
CA LEU A 26 -24.40 -8.09 -4.51
C LEU A 26 -24.98 -8.09 -3.08
N GLY A 27 -24.99 -6.96 -2.39
CA GLY A 27 -25.50 -6.83 -1.02
C GLY A 27 -24.53 -7.28 0.08
N GLY A 28 -23.25 -7.47 -0.24
CA GLY A 28 -22.20 -7.79 0.72
C GLY A 28 -21.61 -6.55 1.40
N SER A 29 -20.76 -6.78 2.41
CA SER A 29 -20.06 -5.69 3.11
C SER A 29 -18.84 -5.20 2.33
N VAL A 30 -18.95 -3.99 1.80
CA VAL A 30 -17.86 -3.27 1.11
C VAL A 30 -16.67 -3.07 2.05
N GLU A 31 -16.94 -2.75 3.31
CA GLU A 31 -15.93 -2.49 4.34
C GLU A 31 -15.09 -3.73 4.67
N ILE A 32 -15.75 -4.89 4.85
CA ILE A 32 -15.02 -6.15 5.06
C ILE A 32 -14.18 -6.48 3.83
N ALA A 33 -14.75 -6.33 2.62
CA ALA A 33 -14.06 -6.66 1.39
C ALA A 33 -12.81 -5.78 1.16
N ILE A 34 -12.88 -4.47 1.44
CA ILE A 34 -11.74 -3.58 1.22
C ILE A 34 -10.65 -3.84 2.26
N HIS A 35 -11.02 -4.07 3.52
CA HIS A 35 -10.06 -4.41 4.57
C HIS A 35 -9.35 -5.74 4.30
N ILE A 36 -10.04 -6.75 3.77
CA ILE A 36 -9.39 -8.00 3.32
C ILE A 36 -8.43 -7.73 2.17
N ALA A 37 -8.86 -6.97 1.15
CA ALA A 37 -8.02 -6.68 0.00
C ALA A 37 -6.74 -5.93 0.40
N LEU A 38 -6.87 -4.91 1.25
CA LEU A 38 -5.74 -4.16 1.81
C LEU A 38 -4.85 -5.06 2.66
N GLY A 39 -5.43 -5.81 3.60
CA GLY A 39 -4.69 -6.68 4.51
C GLY A 39 -3.84 -7.73 3.78
N VAL A 40 -4.45 -8.46 2.86
CA VAL A 40 -3.74 -9.47 2.04
C VAL A 40 -2.64 -8.81 1.19
N SER A 41 -2.94 -7.68 0.57
CA SER A 41 -1.97 -6.97 -0.28
C SER A 41 -0.76 -6.51 0.51
N PHE A 42 -0.96 -5.88 1.68
CA PHE A 42 0.15 -5.40 2.50
C PHE A 42 0.95 -6.55 3.12
N LEU A 43 0.36 -7.68 3.48
CA LEU A 43 1.13 -8.86 3.91
C LEU A 43 1.99 -9.42 2.77
N LEU A 44 1.47 -9.47 1.54
CA LEU A 44 2.25 -9.83 0.36
C LEU A 44 3.40 -8.84 0.14
N PHE A 45 3.14 -7.53 0.25
CA PHE A 45 4.19 -6.51 0.12
C PHE A 45 5.24 -6.62 1.21
N ALA A 46 4.87 -6.92 2.46
CA ALA A 46 5.81 -7.08 3.57
C ALA A 46 6.88 -8.12 3.21
N SER A 47 6.44 -9.28 2.72
CA SER A 47 7.34 -10.33 2.24
C SER A 47 8.07 -9.98 0.93
N ALA A 48 7.46 -9.16 0.08
CA ALA A 48 8.04 -8.70 -1.17
C ALA A 48 9.17 -7.67 -0.96
N THR A 49 9.25 -6.99 0.18
CA THR A 49 10.33 -6.02 0.47
C THR A 49 11.73 -6.62 0.30
N PHE A 50 11.88 -7.93 0.57
CA PHE A 50 13.13 -8.67 0.42
C PHE A 50 13.51 -8.98 -1.04
N ASP A 51 12.57 -8.83 -1.97
CA ASP A 51 12.83 -9.00 -3.41
C ASP A 51 13.48 -7.75 -4.03
N PHE A 52 13.53 -6.64 -3.27
CA PHE A 52 14.14 -5.37 -3.69
C PHE A 52 15.53 -5.21 -3.07
N PRO A 53 16.55 -4.75 -3.82
CA PRO A 53 17.95 -4.70 -3.42
C PRO A 53 18.22 -3.42 -2.63
N LEU A 54 17.45 -3.21 -1.57
CA LEU A 54 17.60 -2.10 -0.64
C LEU A 54 18.51 -2.50 0.53
N PRO A 55 19.12 -1.53 1.24
CA PRO A 55 19.85 -1.80 2.47
C PRO A 55 19.00 -2.55 3.49
N ARG A 56 19.59 -3.57 4.14
CA ARG A 56 18.91 -4.44 5.10
C ARG A 56 18.08 -3.69 6.17
N PRO A 57 18.57 -2.61 6.81
CA PRO A 57 17.76 -1.89 7.80
C PRO A 57 16.46 -1.34 7.21
N ILE A 58 16.51 -0.78 6.00
CA ILE A 58 15.35 -0.24 5.29
C ILE A 58 14.36 -1.37 4.98
N THR A 59 14.85 -2.50 4.49
CA THR A 59 14.02 -3.68 4.21
C THR A 59 13.33 -4.22 5.46
N TRP A 60 14.03 -4.36 6.58
CA TRP A 60 13.44 -4.88 7.82
C TRP A 60 12.40 -3.93 8.42
N ILE A 61 12.70 -2.63 8.47
CA ILE A 61 11.75 -1.62 8.96
C ILE A 61 10.50 -1.62 8.09
N ALA A 62 10.66 -1.63 6.76
CA ALA A 62 9.54 -1.69 5.84
C ALA A 62 8.73 -2.98 5.99
N CYS A 63 9.38 -4.14 6.07
CA CYS A 63 8.70 -5.42 6.28
C CYS A 63 7.86 -5.41 7.56
N ALA A 64 8.41 -4.93 8.67
CA ALA A 64 7.70 -4.86 9.94
C ALA A 64 6.51 -3.88 9.87
N ALA A 65 6.73 -2.68 9.33
CA ALA A 65 5.70 -1.65 9.25
C ALA A 65 4.56 -2.04 8.30
N ILE A 66 4.90 -2.52 7.10
CA ILE A 66 3.93 -2.97 6.09
C ILE A 66 3.20 -4.23 6.58
N GLY A 67 3.91 -5.14 7.26
CA GLY A 67 3.31 -6.33 7.86
C GLY A 67 2.29 -5.99 8.95
N LEU A 68 2.65 -5.06 9.84
CA LEU A 68 1.73 -4.57 10.87
C LEU A 68 0.51 -3.87 10.26
N LEU A 69 0.71 -3.06 9.22
CA LEU A 69 -0.39 -2.42 8.50
C LEU A 69 -1.35 -3.44 7.89
N GLY A 70 -0.82 -4.49 7.25
CA GLY A 70 -1.62 -5.59 6.73
C GLY A 70 -2.40 -6.32 7.83
N ALA A 71 -1.76 -6.57 8.99
CA ALA A 71 -2.41 -7.20 10.14
C ALA A 71 -3.55 -6.34 10.71
N ILE A 72 -3.39 -5.02 10.78
CA ILE A 72 -4.43 -4.09 11.24
C ILE A 72 -5.64 -4.14 10.32
N PHE A 73 -5.44 -4.08 9.00
CA PHE A 73 -6.55 -4.18 8.05
C PHE A 73 -7.28 -5.52 8.16
N LEU A 74 -6.57 -6.64 8.33
CA LEU A 74 -7.25 -7.92 8.57
C LEU A 74 -8.03 -7.93 9.89
N LEU A 75 -7.49 -7.32 10.95
CA LEU A 75 -8.18 -7.20 12.23
C LEU A 75 -9.46 -6.36 12.10
N GLN A 76 -9.44 -5.30 11.30
CA GLN A 76 -10.63 -4.48 10.99
C GLN A 76 -11.68 -5.28 10.23
N ALA A 77 -11.29 -6.09 9.24
CA ALA A 77 -12.20 -6.99 8.55
C ALA A 77 -12.86 -7.99 9.51
N ILE A 78 -12.07 -8.60 10.41
CA ILE A 78 -12.58 -9.54 11.42
C ILE A 78 -13.51 -8.82 12.40
N SER A 79 -13.14 -7.61 12.83
CA SER A 79 -13.96 -6.78 13.71
C SER A 79 -15.35 -6.55 13.15
N GLU A 80 -15.42 -6.11 11.89
CA GLU A 80 -16.69 -5.87 11.19
C GLU A 80 -17.50 -7.16 10.99
N GLY A 81 -16.83 -8.29 10.76
CA GLY A 81 -17.49 -9.60 10.65
C GLY A 81 -18.08 -10.10 11.97
N VAL A 82 -17.34 -9.95 13.08
CA VAL A 82 -17.73 -10.44 14.41
C VAL A 82 -18.70 -9.48 15.11
N ARG A 83 -18.68 -8.19 14.76
CA ARG A 83 -19.50 -7.13 15.38
C ARG A 83 -19.32 -7.01 16.89
N SER A 84 -18.10 -7.21 17.36
CA SER A 84 -17.73 -7.07 18.78
C SER A 84 -17.27 -5.64 19.09
N PRO A 85 -17.90 -4.91 20.03
CA PRO A 85 -17.47 -3.55 20.39
C PRO A 85 -16.03 -3.47 20.88
N ALA A 86 -15.58 -4.48 21.65
CA ALA A 86 -14.21 -4.52 22.15
C ALA A 86 -13.19 -4.70 21.02
N LEU A 87 -13.53 -5.52 20.03
CA LEU A 87 -12.68 -5.74 18.86
C LEU A 87 -12.65 -4.50 17.96
N HIS A 88 -13.78 -3.83 17.81
CA HIS A 88 -13.87 -2.58 17.05
C HIS A 88 -13.03 -1.48 17.70
N ASN A 89 -13.13 -1.29 19.01
CA ASN A 89 -12.29 -0.33 19.74
C ASN A 89 -10.79 -0.61 19.52
N LEU A 90 -10.38 -1.88 19.64
CA LEU A 90 -8.99 -2.24 19.39
C LEU A 90 -8.56 -1.96 17.94
N ALA A 91 -9.36 -2.39 16.96
CA ALA A 91 -9.00 -2.35 15.55
C ALA A 91 -9.06 -0.94 14.93
N PHE A 92 -10.02 -0.11 15.35
CA PHE A 92 -10.27 1.21 14.76
C PHE A 92 -9.79 2.36 15.64
N ASP A 93 -10.05 2.32 16.96
CA ASP A 93 -9.73 3.44 17.84
C ASP A 93 -8.27 3.41 18.31
N ILE A 94 -7.80 2.23 18.76
CA ILE A 94 -6.44 2.07 19.30
C ILE A 94 -5.43 1.91 18.16
N LEU A 95 -5.64 0.92 17.30
CA LEU A 95 -4.69 0.56 16.24
C LEU A 95 -4.97 1.26 14.90
N GLY A 96 -6.12 1.88 14.73
CA GLY A 96 -6.56 2.35 13.43
C GLY A 96 -5.90 3.66 13.01
N GLN A 97 -6.73 4.67 12.75
CA GLN A 97 -6.44 5.80 11.86
C GLN A 97 -5.05 6.47 12.03
N ARG A 98 -4.58 6.67 13.27
CA ARG A 98 -3.26 7.30 13.52
C ARG A 98 -2.10 6.39 13.16
N LEU A 99 -2.14 5.14 13.60
CA LEU A 99 -1.07 4.18 13.39
C LEU A 99 -1.04 3.74 11.92
N GLU A 100 -2.20 3.49 11.32
CA GLU A 100 -2.33 3.25 9.87
C GLU A 100 -1.64 4.32 9.03
N LYS A 101 -1.85 5.60 9.39
CA LYS A 101 -1.25 6.73 8.68
C LYS A 101 0.27 6.71 8.75
N VAL A 102 0.85 6.46 9.94
CA VAL A 102 2.31 6.37 10.12
C VAL A 102 2.89 5.18 9.36
N LEU A 103 2.24 4.02 9.42
CA LEU A 103 2.68 2.82 8.71
C LEU A 103 2.56 2.99 7.18
N GLY A 104 1.48 3.63 6.72
CA GLY A 104 1.28 3.98 5.31
C GLY A 104 2.35 4.95 4.80
N TYR A 105 2.75 5.95 5.58
CA TYR A 105 3.88 6.80 5.22
C TYR A 105 5.20 6.04 5.19
N THR A 106 5.40 5.09 6.10
CA THR A 106 6.59 4.22 6.08
C THR A 106 6.65 3.40 4.78
N PHE A 107 5.51 2.90 4.31
CA PHE A 107 5.38 2.26 3.00
C PHE A 107 5.75 3.21 1.84
N LEU A 108 5.24 4.45 1.84
CA LEU A 108 5.57 5.43 0.80
C LEU A 108 7.06 5.79 0.80
N VAL A 109 7.68 5.93 1.97
CA VAL A 109 9.13 6.17 2.11
C VAL A 109 9.93 4.99 1.56
N TRP A 110 9.50 3.76 1.84
CA TRP A 110 10.13 2.57 1.25
C TRP A 110 9.99 2.55 -0.28
N CYS A 111 8.82 2.90 -0.82
CA CYS A 111 8.62 3.05 -2.27
C CYS A 111 9.56 4.11 -2.85
N ALA A 112 9.73 5.25 -2.18
CA ALA A 112 10.67 6.30 -2.59
C ALA A 112 12.12 5.78 -2.60
N ALA A 113 12.53 5.02 -1.59
CA ALA A 113 13.84 4.37 -1.57
C ALA A 113 14.00 3.41 -2.77
N ALA A 114 12.99 2.60 -3.08
CA ALA A 114 13.01 1.72 -4.25
C ALA A 114 13.11 2.50 -5.57
N VAL A 115 12.41 3.63 -5.73
CA VAL A 115 12.52 4.51 -6.90
C VAL A 115 13.94 5.06 -7.06
N VAL A 116 14.53 5.58 -5.99
CA VAL A 116 15.84 6.24 -6.01
C VAL A 116 16.98 5.23 -6.20
N MET A 117 16.92 4.11 -5.48
CA MET A 117 18.06 3.20 -5.34
C MET A 117 18.06 2.04 -6.34
N ASP A 118 16.88 1.58 -6.82
CA ASP A 118 16.79 0.37 -7.65
C ASP A 118 16.02 0.54 -8.97
N SER A 119 15.01 1.41 -9.01
CA SER A 119 14.27 1.64 -10.26
C SER A 119 15.15 2.37 -11.29
N SER A 120 14.94 2.14 -12.58
CA SER A 120 15.74 2.73 -13.66
C SER A 120 14.90 3.06 -14.90
N GLY A 121 15.40 4.00 -15.72
CA GLY A 121 14.74 4.44 -16.95
C GLY A 121 13.35 5.04 -16.70
N TRP A 122 12.40 4.75 -17.60
CA TRP A 122 11.05 5.30 -17.53
C TRP A 122 10.25 4.83 -16.30
N ARG A 123 10.55 3.64 -15.76
CA ARG A 123 9.88 3.14 -14.54
C ARG A 123 10.22 3.98 -13.31
N ARG A 124 11.45 4.50 -13.23
CA ARG A 124 11.85 5.44 -12.17
C ARG A 124 11.03 6.72 -12.27
N VAL A 125 10.87 7.25 -13.48
CA VAL A 125 10.07 8.46 -13.72
C VAL A 125 8.62 8.23 -13.32
N LEU A 126 8.03 7.10 -13.74
CA LEU A 126 6.66 6.74 -13.37
C LEU A 126 6.48 6.66 -11.85
N GLY A 127 7.40 5.97 -11.15
CA GLY A 127 7.37 5.86 -9.69
C GLY A 127 7.52 7.22 -8.99
N ALA A 128 8.42 8.07 -9.48
CA ALA A 128 8.61 9.42 -8.96
C ALA A 128 7.34 10.28 -9.13
N VAL A 129 6.70 10.22 -10.31
CA VAL A 129 5.45 10.95 -10.57
C VAL A 129 4.32 10.43 -9.69
N ALA A 130 4.15 9.11 -9.55
CA ALA A 130 3.13 8.52 -8.69
C ALA A 130 3.30 8.91 -7.21
N LEU A 131 4.54 8.88 -6.71
CA LEU A 131 4.85 9.31 -5.35
C LEU A 131 4.62 10.80 -5.17
N ALA A 132 5.10 11.64 -6.10
CA ALA A 132 4.90 13.09 -6.04
C ALA A 132 3.41 13.44 -6.03
N ALA A 133 2.59 12.82 -6.89
CA ALA A 133 1.14 13.00 -6.89
C ALA A 133 0.51 12.62 -5.54
N THR A 134 0.96 11.51 -4.94
CA THR A 134 0.49 11.06 -3.62
C THR A 134 0.86 12.06 -2.53
N PHE A 135 2.09 12.57 -2.51
CA PHE A 135 2.52 13.60 -1.56
C PHE A 135 1.77 14.93 -1.77
N CYS A 136 1.49 15.33 -3.01
CA CYS A 136 0.66 16.50 -3.30
C CYS A 136 -0.78 16.32 -2.79
N ALA A 137 -1.37 15.14 -2.98
CA ALA A 137 -2.71 14.84 -2.48
C ALA A 137 -2.78 14.91 -0.95
N GLU A 138 -1.79 14.35 -0.25
CA GLU A 138 -1.67 14.43 1.20
C GLU A 138 -1.44 15.86 1.69
N SER A 139 -0.58 16.61 1.01
CA SER A 139 -0.33 18.03 1.35
C SER A 139 -1.58 18.88 1.19
N TYR A 140 -2.35 18.64 0.11
CA TYR A 140 -3.65 19.27 -0.09
C TYR A 140 -4.65 18.88 0.99
N ALA A 141 -4.70 17.61 1.38
CA ALA A 141 -5.59 17.15 2.45
C ALA A 141 -5.29 17.82 3.79
N LEU A 142 -4.00 18.00 4.11
CA LEU A 142 -3.56 18.73 5.30
C LEU A 142 -3.92 20.22 5.23
N TYR A 143 -3.75 20.85 4.07
CA TYR A 143 -4.12 22.25 3.85
C TYR A 143 -5.65 22.48 3.93
N ALA A 144 -6.44 21.59 3.34
CA ALA A 144 -7.89 21.64 3.46
C ALA A 144 -8.30 21.54 4.94
N ALA A 145 -7.73 20.59 5.68
CA ALA A 145 -8.02 20.42 7.10
C ALA A 145 -7.65 21.66 7.93
N SER A 146 -6.52 22.32 7.63
CA SER A 146 -6.09 23.53 8.36
C SER A 146 -6.97 24.75 8.10
N THR A 147 -7.73 24.75 7.01
CA THR A 147 -8.70 25.79 6.64
C THR A 147 -10.15 25.44 7.00
N GLY A 148 -10.35 24.34 7.74
CA GLY A 148 -11.68 23.84 8.11
C GLY A 148 -12.46 23.19 6.96
N GLN A 149 -11.80 22.95 5.82
CA GLN A 149 -12.37 22.24 4.68
C GLN A 149 -12.08 20.74 4.78
N GLN A 150 -12.93 19.94 4.12
CA GLN A 150 -12.69 18.51 3.95
C GLN A 150 -12.21 18.24 2.53
N ALA A 151 -11.06 17.58 2.41
CA ALA A 151 -10.58 17.13 1.12
C ALA A 151 -11.43 15.95 0.63
N SER A 152 -11.66 15.88 -0.69
CA SER A 152 -12.43 14.79 -1.28
C SER A 152 -11.80 13.44 -0.98
N GLU A 153 -12.59 12.48 -0.53
CA GLU A 153 -12.13 11.10 -0.31
C GLU A 153 -11.61 10.45 -1.60
N ALA A 154 -12.09 10.91 -2.75
CA ALA A 154 -11.63 10.44 -4.06
C ALA A 154 -10.13 10.72 -4.29
N LEU A 155 -9.51 11.65 -3.55
CA LEU A 155 -8.06 11.87 -3.62
C LEU A 155 -7.26 10.64 -3.19
N LYS A 156 -7.84 9.76 -2.36
CA LYS A 156 -7.21 8.48 -1.99
C LYS A 156 -6.99 7.58 -3.20
N LEU A 157 -7.75 7.74 -4.28
CA LEU A 157 -7.55 6.99 -5.53
C LEU A 157 -6.18 7.28 -6.17
N ILE A 158 -5.56 8.43 -5.88
CA ILE A 158 -4.21 8.75 -6.37
C ILE A 158 -3.17 7.75 -5.86
N TYR A 159 -3.40 7.16 -4.68
CA TYR A 159 -2.52 6.11 -4.15
C TYR A 159 -2.43 4.88 -5.07
N LEU A 160 -3.49 4.60 -5.85
CA LEU A 160 -3.48 3.50 -6.82
C LEU A 160 -2.37 3.65 -7.85
N ALA A 161 -1.94 4.87 -8.17
CA ALA A 161 -0.81 5.11 -9.08
C ALA A 161 0.50 4.50 -8.55
N VAL A 162 0.72 4.53 -7.23
CA VAL A 162 1.89 3.88 -6.60
C VAL A 162 1.82 2.38 -6.78
N PHE A 163 0.63 1.79 -6.66
CA PHE A 163 0.44 0.35 -6.86
C PHE A 163 0.53 -0.08 -8.33
N VAL A 164 0.08 0.76 -9.28
CA VAL A 164 0.33 0.55 -10.72
C VAL A 164 1.83 0.56 -11.00
N TRP A 165 2.57 1.51 -10.44
CA TRP A 165 4.03 1.53 -10.55
C TRP A 165 4.66 0.26 -9.94
N LEU A 166 4.26 -0.14 -8.72
CA LEU A 166 4.77 -1.37 -8.09
C LEU A 166 4.46 -2.63 -8.89
N LEU A 167 3.29 -2.72 -9.53
CA LEU A 167 2.93 -3.82 -10.41
C LEU A 167 3.93 -3.94 -11.57
N ILE A 168 4.21 -2.80 -12.22
CA ILE A 168 5.15 -2.71 -13.35
C ILE A 168 6.59 -3.00 -12.90
N GLU A 169 7.02 -2.40 -11.79
CA GLU A 169 8.37 -2.58 -11.24
C GLU A 169 8.59 -4.05 -10.84
N SER A 170 7.59 -4.68 -10.24
CA SER A 170 7.63 -6.09 -9.81
C SER A 170 7.64 -7.08 -10.98
N ALA A 171 7.20 -6.68 -12.18
CA ALA A 171 7.20 -7.53 -13.38
C ALA A 171 8.55 -7.52 -14.14
N ARG A 172 9.45 -6.59 -13.81
CA ARG A 172 10.73 -6.36 -14.49
C ARG A 172 11.56 -7.64 -14.57
N LYS A 173 12.04 -8.09 -15.74
CA LYS A 173 12.97 -9.24 -15.79
C LYS A 173 14.29 -8.91 -15.06
N ARG A 174 14.98 -9.92 -14.51
CA ARG A 174 16.35 -9.73 -14.00
C ARG A 174 17.25 -9.70 -15.22
N GLU A 175 17.90 -8.57 -15.51
CA GLU A 175 18.99 -8.57 -16.47
C GLU A 175 20.12 -9.40 -15.83
N ALA A 176 20.54 -10.47 -16.52
CA ALA A 176 21.68 -11.25 -16.07
C ALA A 176 22.88 -10.32 -16.08
N LYS A 177 23.58 -10.18 -14.94
CA LYS A 177 24.92 -9.59 -14.97
C LYS A 177 25.75 -10.47 -15.90
N SER A 178 26.20 -9.93 -17.03
CA SER A 178 27.24 -10.56 -17.82
C SER A 178 28.42 -10.85 -16.87
N PRO A 179 29.01 -12.06 -16.91
CA PRO A 179 30.20 -12.34 -16.12
C PRO A 179 31.29 -11.31 -16.48
N PRO A 180 32.12 -10.91 -15.50
CA PRO A 180 33.28 -10.06 -15.79
C PRO A 180 34.11 -10.76 -16.88
N ALA A 181 34.47 -9.98 -17.91
CA ALA A 181 35.34 -10.41 -19.01
C ALA A 181 36.75 -10.71 -18.51
#